data_AF-A0A0D2MEE6-F1
#
_entry.id   AF-A0A0D2MEE6-F1
#
_cell.length_a   1.000
_cell.length_b   1.000
_cell.length_c   1.000
_cell.angle_alpha   90.00
_cell.angle_beta   90.00
_cell.angle_gamma   90.00
#
_symmetry.space_group_name_H-M   'P 1'
#
loop_
_entity.id
_entity.type
_entity.pdbx_description
1 polymer ?
#
loop_
_entity_poly.entity_id
_entity_poly.type
_entity_poly.pdbx_seq_one_letter_code
_entity_poly.pdbx_strand_id
1 'polypeptide(L)'
;MAEALAKGLINKGVVTPNQICCTDPVPARKELFKGFGAAAYDTSLEVVHNADVLFVAVKPQHVVVSIAAGVTVEKLLEAAGPEAHVVRVMPNTPCLVGETAAAMCVGGKVRGPRGGARGGVVRGPRVARG
;
A
#
# COMPACT_ATOMS: atom_id res chain seq x y z
N MET A 1 -16.69 3.54 -0.85
CA MET A 1 -16.00 4.82 -0.58
C MET A 1 -15.35 5.37 -1.83
N ALA A 2 -14.42 4.64 -2.47
CA ALA A 2 -13.74 5.09 -3.70
C ALA A 2 -14.69 5.63 -4.78
N GLU A 3 -15.76 4.87 -5.10
CA GLU A 3 -16.76 5.28 -6.09
C GLU A 3 -17.46 6.62 -5.74
N ALA A 4 -17.81 6.82 -4.47
CA ALA A 4 -18.48 8.04 -4.03
C ALA A 4 -17.55 9.26 -4.13
N LEU A 5 -16.27 9.07 -3.80
CA LEU A 5 -15.24 10.11 -3.98
C LEU A 5 -15.06 10.44 -5.47
N ALA A 6 -14.91 9.42 -6.33
CA ALA A 6 -14.76 9.60 -7.77
C ALA A 6 -15.95 10.35 -8.37
N LYS A 7 -17.18 9.89 -8.10
CA LYS A 7 -18.41 10.57 -8.56
C LYS A 7 -18.53 11.98 -8.01
N GLY A 8 -18.17 12.21 -6.74
CA GLY A 8 -18.19 13.53 -6.13
C GLY A 8 -17.25 14.52 -6.81
N LEU A 9 -16.01 14.10 -7.08
CA LEU A 9 -15.00 14.92 -7.77
C LEU A 9 -15.40 15.23 -9.22
N ILE A 10 -15.94 14.23 -9.93
CA ILE A 10 -16.44 14.40 -11.31
C ILE A 10 -17.63 15.37 -11.33
N ASN A 11 -18.62 15.17 -10.45
CA ASN A 11 -19.82 16.04 -10.40
C ASN A 11 -19.49 17.49 -10.02
N LYS A 12 -18.41 17.70 -9.27
CA LYS A 12 -17.91 19.04 -8.92
C LYS A 12 -16.98 19.65 -9.98
N GLY A 13 -16.69 18.92 -11.06
CA GLY A 13 -15.81 19.38 -12.14
C GLY A 13 -14.34 19.49 -11.76
N VAL A 14 -13.92 18.84 -10.65
CA VAL A 14 -12.53 18.90 -10.18
C VAL A 14 -11.62 18.05 -11.06
N VAL A 15 -12.15 16.92 -11.55
CA VAL A 15 -11.47 16.01 -12.48
C VAL A 15 -12.46 15.51 -13.51
N THR A 16 -11.97 15.18 -14.71
CA THR A 16 -12.72 14.43 -15.71
C THR A 16 -12.53 12.91 -15.49
N PRO A 17 -13.43 12.05 -15.98
CA PRO A 17 -13.28 10.61 -15.76
C PRO A 17 -11.97 10.01 -16.27
N ASN A 18 -11.45 10.50 -17.40
CA ASN A 18 -10.18 10.06 -17.98
C ASN A 18 -8.95 10.42 -17.12
N GLN A 19 -9.12 11.32 -16.15
CA GLN A 19 -8.08 11.68 -15.17
C GLN A 19 -8.15 10.82 -13.90
N ILE A 20 -9.02 9.80 -13.87
CA ILE A 20 -9.12 8.86 -12.77
C ILE A 20 -8.60 7.50 -13.24
N CYS A 21 -7.75 6.89 -12.41
CA CYS A 21 -7.42 5.49 -12.52
C CYS A 21 -7.66 4.75 -11.20
N CYS A 22 -7.99 3.45 -11.27
CA CYS A 22 -8.23 2.63 -10.09
C CYS A 22 -7.73 1.19 -10.24
N THR A 23 -7.67 0.49 -9.12
CA THR A 23 -7.59 -0.97 -9.07
C THR A 23 -8.46 -1.47 -7.93
N ASP A 24 -9.08 -2.63 -8.09
CA ASP A 24 -9.85 -3.29 -7.06
C ASP A 24 -9.77 -4.81 -7.26
N PRO A 25 -9.61 -5.62 -6.21
CA PRO A 25 -9.61 -7.08 -6.32
C PRO A 25 -10.95 -7.66 -6.80
N VAL A 26 -12.05 -6.91 -6.70
CA VAL A 26 -13.38 -7.32 -7.18
C VAL A 26 -13.57 -6.84 -8.63
N PRO A 27 -13.66 -7.74 -9.63
CA PRO A 27 -13.77 -7.34 -11.04
C PRO A 27 -14.94 -6.40 -11.34
N ALA A 28 -16.10 -6.64 -10.71
CA ALA A 28 -17.28 -5.78 -10.86
C ALA A 28 -17.03 -4.32 -10.43
N ARG A 29 -16.11 -4.08 -9.48
CA ARG A 29 -15.72 -2.71 -9.07
C ARG A 29 -14.85 -2.03 -10.13
N LYS A 30 -13.96 -2.76 -10.78
CA LYS A 30 -13.19 -2.25 -11.93
C LYS A 30 -14.09 -1.88 -13.10
N GLU A 31 -15.05 -2.76 -13.43
CA GLU A 31 -16.02 -2.48 -14.51
C GLU A 31 -16.92 -1.28 -14.19
N LEU A 32 -17.30 -1.10 -12.93
CA LEU A 32 -18.04 0.09 -12.51
C LEU A 32 -17.26 1.39 -12.78
N PHE A 33 -15.95 1.41 -12.54
CA PHE A 33 -15.09 2.57 -12.81
C PHE A 33 -14.87 2.80 -14.31
N LYS A 34 -14.65 1.73 -15.07
CA LYS A 34 -14.62 1.80 -16.54
C LYS A 34 -15.93 2.36 -17.10
N GLY A 35 -17.06 1.99 -16.50
CA GLY A 35 -18.40 2.42 -16.93
C GLY A 35 -18.64 3.92 -16.90
N PHE A 36 -17.87 4.69 -16.12
CA PHE A 36 -17.90 6.16 -16.17
C PHE A 36 -16.67 6.78 -16.84
N GLY A 37 -15.77 5.99 -17.42
CA GLY A 37 -14.63 6.47 -18.22
C GLY A 37 -13.27 6.47 -17.51
N ALA A 38 -13.15 5.87 -16.32
CA ALA A 38 -11.88 5.76 -15.62
C ALA A 38 -11.05 4.56 -16.11
N ALA A 39 -9.72 4.68 -16.07
CA ALA A 39 -8.81 3.55 -16.32
C ALA A 39 -8.83 2.58 -15.13
N ALA A 40 -8.89 1.28 -15.38
CA ALA A 40 -8.85 0.27 -14.33
C ALA A 40 -7.75 -0.76 -14.59
N TYR A 41 -6.88 -0.95 -13.60
CA TYR A 41 -5.70 -1.81 -13.67
C TYR A 41 -5.83 -3.05 -12.79
N ASP A 42 -5.01 -4.07 -13.09
CA ASP A 42 -4.99 -5.34 -12.35
C ASP A 42 -4.12 -5.29 -11.10
N THR A 43 -3.15 -4.38 -11.04
CA THR A 43 -2.25 -4.25 -9.89
C THR A 43 -2.24 -2.84 -9.31
N SER A 44 -1.98 -2.74 -8.00
CA SER A 44 -1.78 -1.46 -7.32
C SER A 44 -0.54 -0.71 -7.80
N LEU A 45 0.48 -1.43 -8.28
CA LEU A 45 1.71 -0.82 -8.77
C LEU A 45 1.44 0.01 -10.04
N GLU A 46 0.61 -0.47 -10.95
CA GLU A 46 0.21 0.27 -12.14
C GLU A 46 -0.53 1.57 -11.79
N VAL A 47 -1.45 1.54 -10.82
CA VAL A 47 -2.14 2.75 -10.35
C VAL A 47 -1.15 3.76 -9.78
N VAL A 48 -0.21 3.31 -8.93
CA VAL A 48 0.80 4.19 -8.32
C VAL A 48 1.69 4.84 -9.39
N HIS A 49 2.02 4.13 -10.46
CA HIS A 49 2.83 4.69 -11.55
C HIS A 49 2.09 5.71 -12.43
N ASN A 50 0.76 5.63 -12.52
CA ASN A 50 -0.05 6.48 -13.40
C ASN A 50 -0.81 7.59 -12.66
N ALA A 51 -0.66 7.71 -11.33
CA ALA A 51 -1.39 8.67 -10.52
C ALA A 51 -0.46 9.72 -9.91
N ASP A 52 -0.83 11.00 -10.04
CA ASP A 52 -0.18 12.10 -9.32
C ASP A 52 -0.63 12.19 -7.86
N VAL A 53 -1.90 11.83 -7.58
CA VAL A 53 -2.51 11.84 -6.25
C VAL A 53 -3.19 10.50 -5.99
N LEU A 54 -2.86 9.87 -4.87
CA LEU A 54 -3.37 8.54 -4.51
C LEU A 54 -4.38 8.60 -3.37
N PHE A 55 -5.58 8.07 -3.62
CA PHE A 55 -6.59 7.82 -2.58
C PHE A 55 -6.65 6.33 -2.24
N VAL A 56 -6.20 5.95 -1.04
CA VAL A 56 -6.27 4.57 -0.56
C VAL A 56 -7.60 4.33 0.15
N ALA A 57 -8.60 3.87 -0.61
CA ALA A 57 -9.97 3.67 -0.14
C ALA A 57 -10.33 2.19 0.08
N VAL A 58 -9.39 1.43 0.66
CA VAL A 58 -9.58 0.02 1.05
C VAL A 58 -10.11 -0.09 2.48
N LYS A 59 -10.70 -1.24 2.84
CA LYS A 59 -11.01 -1.51 4.25
C LYS A 59 -9.70 -1.49 5.05
N PRO A 60 -9.66 -0.88 6.25
CA PRO A 60 -8.50 -0.97 7.11
C PRO A 60 -8.26 -2.45 7.44
N GLN A 61 -7.17 -2.98 6.90
CA GLN A 61 -6.58 -4.23 7.36
C GLN A 61 -5.62 -3.82 8.47
N HIS A 62 -5.77 -4.37 9.67
CA HIS A 62 -4.82 -4.07 10.74
C HIS A 62 -3.45 -4.59 10.33
N VAL A 63 -2.53 -3.67 10.04
CA VAL A 63 -1.13 -3.97 9.77
C VAL A 63 -0.34 -3.66 11.04
N VAL A 64 0.27 -4.70 11.61
CA VAL A 64 1.19 -4.56 12.73
C VAL A 64 2.58 -4.26 12.18
N VAL A 65 3.10 -3.07 12.47
CA VAL A 65 4.47 -2.69 12.14
C VAL A 65 5.32 -2.80 13.40
N SER A 66 6.41 -3.57 13.34
CA SER A 66 7.31 -3.76 14.49
C SER A 66 8.76 -3.43 14.14
N ILE A 67 9.39 -2.61 14.99
CA ILE A 67 10.83 -2.32 14.97
C ILE A 67 11.59 -3.04 16.10
N ALA A 68 10.92 -3.92 16.84
CA ALA A 68 11.50 -4.57 18.01
C ALA A 68 12.68 -5.49 17.59
N ALA A 69 13.86 -5.21 18.15
CA ALA A 69 15.03 -6.06 17.98
C ALA A 69 14.77 -7.44 18.60
N GLY A 70 15.22 -8.51 17.93
CA GLY A 70 15.11 -9.89 18.44
C GLY A 70 13.71 -10.53 18.41
N VAL A 71 12.65 -9.81 18.02
CA VAL A 71 11.29 -10.39 17.93
C VAL A 71 11.00 -10.90 16.53
N THR A 72 10.74 -12.19 16.37
CA THR A 72 10.51 -12.80 15.06
C THR A 72 9.12 -12.50 14.52
N VAL A 73 8.92 -12.65 13.20
CA VAL A 73 7.62 -12.42 12.56
C VAL A 73 6.57 -13.40 13.07
N GLU A 74 6.98 -14.63 13.39
CA GLU A 74 6.12 -15.68 13.95
C GLU A 74 5.58 -15.28 15.32
N LYS A 75 6.43 -14.75 16.21
CA LYS A 75 6.00 -14.25 17.53
C LYS A 75 5.06 -13.05 17.41
N LEU A 76 5.28 -12.19 16.41
CA LEU A 76 4.39 -11.06 16.14
C LEU A 76 3.03 -11.52 15.63
N LEU A 77 2.98 -12.55 14.77
CA LEU A 77 1.73 -13.13 14.28
C LEU A 77 0.96 -13.87 15.38
N GLU A 78 1.67 -14.60 16.25
CA GLU A 78 1.07 -15.26 17.42
C GLU A 78 0.39 -14.24 18.34
N ALA A 79 1.05 -13.10 18.60
CA ALA A 79 0.51 -12.05 19.45
C ALA A 79 -0.60 -11.22 18.77
N ALA A 80 -0.49 -10.96 17.46
CA ALA A 80 -1.42 -10.12 16.72
C ALA A 80 -2.67 -10.86 16.23
N GLY A 81 -2.62 -12.20 16.21
CA GLY A 81 -3.68 -13.07 15.73
C GLY A 81 -3.48 -13.56 14.29
N PRO A 82 -4.11 -14.69 13.93
CA PRO A 82 -3.81 -15.43 12.69
C PRO A 82 -4.20 -14.69 11.40
N GLU A 83 -5.08 -13.70 11.47
CA GLU A 83 -5.49 -12.87 10.33
C GLU A 83 -4.72 -11.54 10.26
N ALA A 84 -3.76 -11.30 11.16
CA ALA A 84 -2.97 -10.08 11.14
C ALA A 84 -1.98 -10.04 9.98
N HIS A 85 -1.78 -8.84 9.43
CA HIS A 85 -0.69 -8.56 8.50
C HIS A 85 0.45 -7.94 9.30
N VAL A 86 1.65 -8.52 9.21
CA VAL A 86 2.81 -8.04 9.97
C VAL A 86 3.88 -7.53 9.02
N VAL A 87 4.42 -6.34 9.30
CA VAL A 87 5.64 -5.80 8.69
C VAL A 87 6.66 -5.62 9.80
N ARG A 88 7.74 -6.40 9.78
CA ARG A 88 8.88 -6.19 10.68
C ARG A 88 9.93 -5.37 9.94
N VAL A 89 10.40 -4.31 10.58
CA VAL A 89 11.41 -3.40 10.05
C VAL A 89 12.59 -3.37 11.03
N MET A 90 13.81 -3.46 10.53
CA MET A 90 15.03 -3.33 11.31
C MET A 90 15.75 -2.07 10.86
N PRO A 91 15.45 -0.91 11.48
CA PRO A 91 16.13 0.34 11.15
C PRO A 91 17.53 0.39 11.78
N ASN A 92 18.26 1.43 11.44
CA ASN A 92 19.51 1.83 12.10
C ASN A 92 19.38 3.25 12.69
N THR A 93 20.31 3.64 13.57
CA THR A 93 20.32 4.93 14.28
C THR A 93 20.28 6.18 13.39
N PRO A 94 20.85 6.20 12.16
CA PRO A 94 20.66 7.30 11.20
C PRO A 94 19.21 7.65 10.85
N CYS A 95 18.22 6.85 11.26
CA CYS A 95 16.80 7.21 11.16
C CYS A 95 16.44 8.53 11.83
N LEU A 96 17.16 8.95 12.87
CA LEU A 96 16.91 10.21 13.58
C LEU A 96 17.19 11.45 12.73
N VAL A 97 18.00 11.31 11.67
CA VAL A 97 18.38 12.40 10.76
C VAL A 97 17.89 12.18 9.33
N GLY A 98 16.96 11.24 9.12
CA GLY A 98 16.37 10.96 7.81
C GLY A 98 17.18 10.05 6.89
N GLU A 99 18.36 9.59 7.32
CA GLU A 99 19.32 8.83 6.50
C GLU A 99 19.28 7.32 6.79
N THR A 100 18.10 6.79 7.10
CA THR A 100 17.93 5.38 7.47
C THR A 100 18.23 4.43 6.31
N ALA A 101 18.88 3.32 6.65
CA ALA A 101 18.81 2.10 5.86
C ALA A 101 18.10 1.04 6.73
N ALA A 102 17.02 0.46 6.21
CA ALA A 102 16.24 -0.52 6.94
C ALA A 102 16.05 -1.80 6.14
N ALA A 103 16.20 -2.93 6.81
CA ALA A 103 15.71 -4.21 6.30
C ALA A 103 14.26 -4.40 6.71
N MET A 104 13.42 -4.97 5.85
CA MET A 104 12.04 -5.31 6.19
C MET A 104 11.69 -6.73 5.78
N CYS A 105 10.80 -7.36 6.54
CA CYS A 105 10.15 -8.61 6.18
C CYS A 105 8.65 -8.56 6.48
N VAL A 106 7.87 -9.29 5.70
CA VAL A 106 6.41 -9.35 5.80
C VAL A 106 5.94 -10.74 6.21
N GLY A 107 4.90 -10.80 7.04
CA GLY A 107 4.26 -12.03 7.51
C GLY A 107 2.74 -11.93 7.52
N GLY A 108 2.08 -13.11 7.54
CA GLY A 108 0.62 -13.25 7.50
C GLY A 108 0.09 -13.63 6.12
N LYS A 109 -1.24 -13.65 5.96
CA LYS A 109 -1.90 -13.93 4.67
C LYS A 109 -1.67 -12.78 3.68
N VAL A 110 -0.60 -12.83 2.91
CA VAL A 110 -0.44 -11.92 1.77
C VAL A 110 -1.33 -12.41 0.63
N ARG A 111 -2.38 -11.65 0.28
CA ARG A 111 -3.26 -12.00 -0.84
C ARG A 111 -2.59 -11.59 -2.17
N GLY A 112 -1.94 -12.53 -2.85
CA GLY A 112 -1.30 -12.37 -4.16
C GLY A 112 -0.58 -13.65 -4.61
N PRO A 113 -0.12 -13.79 -5.89
CA PRO A 113 0.30 -15.07 -6.48
C PRO A 113 1.55 -15.72 -5.87
N ARG A 114 2.14 -15.15 -4.82
CA ARG A 114 3.46 -15.53 -4.30
C ARG A 114 3.45 -15.40 -2.77
N GLY A 115 2.86 -16.39 -2.09
CA GLY A 115 2.87 -16.51 -0.64
C GLY A 115 4.23 -16.98 -0.13
N GLY A 116 5.02 -16.07 0.42
CA GLY A 116 6.29 -16.33 1.08
C GLY A 116 6.87 -15.03 1.64
N ALA A 117 7.51 -15.11 2.82
CA ALA A 117 8.13 -13.95 3.46
C ALA A 117 9.16 -13.31 2.52
N ARG A 118 8.90 -12.08 2.05
CA ARG A 118 9.85 -11.34 1.22
C ARG A 118 10.67 -10.40 2.08
N GLY A 119 11.99 -10.51 1.97
CA GLY A 119 12.92 -9.50 2.46
C GLY A 119 13.05 -8.35 1.44
N GLY A 120 13.06 -7.12 1.92
CA GLY A 120 13.35 -5.93 1.12
C GLY A 120 14.25 -4.96 1.88
N VAL A 121 15.04 -4.16 1.15
CA VAL A 121 15.82 -3.06 1.74
C VAL A 121 15.15 -1.76 1.32
N VAL A 122 14.68 -0.98 2.29
CA VAL A 122 14.16 0.36 2.05
C VAL A 122 15.25 1.35 2.45
N ARG A 123 15.62 2.22 1.51
CA ARG A 123 16.55 3.32 1.75
C ARG A 123 15.73 4.60 1.92
N GLY A 124 16.09 5.42 2.91
CA GLY A 124 15.51 6.75 3.07
C GLY A 124 15.70 7.62 1.82
N PRO A 125 14.88 8.68 1.64
CA PRO A 125 15.09 9.64 0.56
C PRO A 125 16.52 10.17 0.66
N ARG A 126 17.28 10.09 -0.44
CA ARG A 126 18.58 10.76 -0.51
C ARG A 126 18.30 12.25 -0.35
N VAL A 127 18.66 12.84 0.79
CA VAL A 127 18.66 14.30 0.93
C VAL A 127 19.65 14.80 -0.12
N ALA A 128 19.14 15.49 -1.14
CA ALA A 128 19.99 16.17 -2.11
C ALA A 128 20.86 17.13 -1.31
N ARG A 129 22.16 16.83 -1.23
CA ARG A 129 23.14 17.75 -0.65
C ARG A 129 23.12 19.00 -1.52
N GLY A 130 22.60 20.09 -0.98
CA GLY A 130 22.76 21.43 -1.52
C GLY A 130 24.20 21.92 -1.42
#